data_AF-A0A9P6H7T5-F1
#
_entry.id   AF-A0A9P6H7T5-F1
#
_cell.length_a   1.000
_cell.length_b   1.000
_cell.length_c   1.000
_cell.angle_alpha   90.00
_cell.angle_beta   90.00
_cell.angle_gamma   90.00
#
_symmetry.space_group_name_H-M   'P 1'
#
loop_
_entity.id
_entity.type
_entity.pdbx_description
1 polymer ?
#
loop_
_entity_poly.entity_id
_entity_poly.type
_entity_poly.pdbx_seq_one_letter_code
_entity_poly.pdbx_strand_id
1 'polypeptide(L)'
;LIDACPLPVLHGVSAFGTKLYFYSITKAGLISPGRILATPQYVTDTAPVGRWNYDILTAEGEAELRRIVQVITTECAQLPQ
;
A
#
# COMPACT_ATOMS: atom_id res chain seq x y z
N LEU A 1 13.05 2.55 5.23
CA LEU A 1 11.86 3.36 4.82
C LEU A 1 10.85 3.50 5.97
N ILE A 2 10.47 2.42 6.65
CA ILE A 2 9.54 2.45 7.80
C ILE A 2 10.02 3.42 8.88
N ASP A 3 11.28 3.31 9.31
CA ASP A 3 11.83 4.14 10.39
C ASP A 3 11.90 5.63 10.01
N ALA A 4 12.07 5.93 8.71
CA ALA A 4 12.15 7.29 8.19
C ALA A 4 10.78 7.96 7.96
N CYS A 5 9.68 7.19 7.93
CA CYS A 5 8.35 7.76 7.78
C CYS A 5 7.93 8.48 9.07
N PRO A 6 7.56 9.77 9.07
CA PRO A 6 7.16 10.45 10.30
C PRO A 6 5.77 10.00 10.81
N LEU A 7 4.98 9.35 9.97
CA LEU A 7 3.64 8.86 10.29
C LEU A 7 3.70 7.50 11.01
N PRO A 8 2.70 7.17 11.88
CA PRO A 8 2.62 5.87 12.54
C PRO A 8 2.37 4.70 11.56
N VAL A 9 1.82 5.01 10.39
CA VAL A 9 1.53 4.07 9.31
C VAL A 9 2.19 4.56 8.03
N LEU A 10 2.95 3.68 7.38
CA LEU A 10 3.46 3.91 6.04
C LEU A 10 2.50 3.26 5.03
N HIS A 11 1.82 4.08 4.25
CA HIS A 11 1.02 3.64 3.11
C HIS A 11 1.93 3.32 1.92
N GLY A 12 1.66 2.20 1.24
CA GLY A 12 2.41 1.72 0.09
C GLY A 12 1.49 1.30 -1.05
N VAL A 13 2.04 1.33 -2.26
CA VAL A 13 1.38 0.84 -3.47
C VAL A 13 2.40 0.08 -4.31
N SER A 14 1.99 -1.08 -4.82
CA SER A 14 2.69 -1.81 -5.88
C SER A 14 1.89 -1.69 -7.16
N ALA A 15 2.58 -1.69 -8.30
CA ALA A 15 1.96 -1.59 -9.62
C ALA A 15 2.48 -2.66 -10.58
N PHE A 16 1.57 -3.27 -11.35
CA PHE A 16 1.89 -4.04 -12.55
C PHE A 16 1.04 -3.51 -13.70
N GLY A 17 1.67 -2.81 -14.64
CA GLY A 17 0.94 -2.07 -15.67
C GLY A 17 0.00 -1.06 -15.02
N THR A 18 -1.29 -1.11 -15.35
CA THR A 18 -2.32 -0.23 -14.79
C THR A 18 -2.92 -0.74 -13.47
N LYS A 19 -2.61 -1.98 -13.07
CA LYS A 19 -3.16 -2.59 -11.87
C LYS A 19 -2.39 -2.16 -10.63
N LEU A 20 -3.11 -1.72 -9.61
CA LEU A 20 -2.57 -1.27 -8.33
C LEU A 20 -2.96 -2.23 -7.21
N TYR A 21 -2.01 -2.42 -6.28
CA TYR A 21 -2.24 -3.07 -5.00
C TYR A 21 -1.79 -2.14 -3.87
N PHE A 22 -2.75 -1.71 -3.05
CA PHE A 22 -2.50 -0.86 -1.89
C PHE A 22 -2.29 -1.68 -0.62
N TYR A 23 -1.35 -1.26 0.20
CA TYR A 23 -1.07 -1.86 1.49
C TYR A 23 -0.53 -0.81 2.46
N SER A 24 -0.41 -1.19 3.73
CA SER A 24 0.20 -0.37 4.76
C SER A 24 1.11 -1.19 5.65
N ILE A 25 2.04 -0.52 6.31
CA ILE A 25 2.91 -1.11 7.32
C ILE A 25 3.01 -0.19 8.53
N THR A 26 2.78 -0.74 9.72
CA THR A 26 2.97 0.00 10.98
C THR A 26 4.45 0.08 11.34
N LYS A 27 4.80 0.95 12.29
CA LYS A 27 6.14 0.99 12.88
C LYS A 27 6.62 -0.33 13.46
N ALA A 28 5.69 -1.18 13.94
CA ALA A 28 6.01 -2.52 14.44
C ALA A 28 6.21 -3.56 13.32
N GLY A 29 6.11 -3.15 12.05
CA GLY A 29 6.27 -4.05 10.90
C GLY A 29 5.02 -4.86 10.55
N LEU A 30 3.85 -4.53 11.13
CA LEU A 30 2.60 -5.20 10.79
C LEU A 30 2.11 -4.71 9.43
N ILE A 31 2.04 -5.63 8.45
CA ILE A 31 1.58 -5.35 7.09
C ILE A 31 0.09 -5.67 6.94
N SER A 32 -0.66 -4.77 6.30
CA SER A 32 -2.06 -4.98 5.94
C SER A 32 -2.32 -4.61 4.46
N PRO A 33 -3.03 -5.43 3.66
CA PRO A 33 -3.49 -6.79 3.98
C PRO A 33 -2.34 -7.75 4.26
N GLY A 34 -2.58 -8.78 5.09
CA GLY A 34 -1.55 -9.69 5.62
C GLY A 34 -0.57 -10.20 4.56
N ARG A 35 0.70 -10.36 4.95
CA ARG A 35 1.79 -10.78 4.05
C ARG A 35 1.47 -12.14 3.39
N ILE A 36 1.84 -12.28 2.11
CA ILE A 36 1.82 -13.57 1.42
C ILE A 36 2.97 -14.41 1.98
N LEU A 37 2.66 -15.57 2.54
CA LEU A 37 3.68 -16.47 3.06
C LEU A 37 4.47 -17.04 1.89
N ALA A 38 5.79 -16.89 1.95
CA ALA A 38 6.68 -17.52 1.00
C ALA A 38 6.59 -19.05 1.17
N THR A 39 6.48 -19.77 0.06
CA THR A 39 6.65 -21.23 0.03
C THR A 39 7.95 -21.59 -0.67
N PRO A 40 8.80 -22.47 -0.09
CA PRO A 40 10.06 -22.85 -0.71
C PRO A 40 9.90 -23.69 -1.99
N GLN A 41 8.69 -24.22 -2.24
CA GLN A 41 8.41 -25.12 -3.36
C GLN A 41 7.90 -24.41 -4.61
N TYR A 42 7.42 -23.16 -4.47
CA TYR A 42 6.80 -22.40 -5.56
C TYR A 42 7.22 -20.95 -5.48
N VAL A 43 7.45 -20.33 -6.65
CA VAL A 43 7.57 -18.87 -6.74
C VAL A 43 6.22 -18.27 -6.30
N THR A 44 6.16 -17.80 -5.07
CA THR A 44 4.99 -17.14 -4.45
C THR A 44 5.14 -15.62 -4.45
N ASP A 45 6.14 -15.11 -5.15
CA ASP A 45 6.33 -13.66 -5.36
C ASP A 45 5.22 -13.05 -6.25
N THR A 46 4.32 -13.87 -6.76
CA THR A 46 3.11 -13.43 -7.44
C THR A 46 2.05 -13.10 -6.39
N ALA A 47 1.84 -11.82 -6.12
CA ALA A 47 0.68 -11.41 -5.34
C ALA A 47 -0.61 -11.92 -5.99
N PRO A 48 -1.53 -12.57 -5.23
CA PRO A 48 -2.75 -13.16 -5.78
C PRO A 48 -3.51 -12.15 -6.64
N VAL A 49 -4.17 -12.64 -7.70
CA VAL A 49 -4.95 -11.77 -8.61
C VAL A 49 -5.92 -10.86 -7.85
N GLY A 50 -6.53 -11.37 -6.77
CA GLY A 50 -7.44 -10.60 -5.90
C GLY A 50 -6.79 -9.53 -5.03
N ARG A 51 -5.49 -9.25 -5.16
CA ARG A 51 -4.82 -8.08 -4.58
C ARG A 51 -4.68 -6.93 -5.58
N TRP A 52 -4.77 -7.22 -6.87
CA TRP A 52 -4.62 -6.26 -7.97
C TRP A 52 -5.99 -5.71 -8.42
N ASN A 53 -6.83 -5.35 -7.46
CA ASN A 53 -8.26 -5.08 -7.72
C ASN A 53 -8.51 -3.68 -8.28
N TYR A 54 -7.56 -2.76 -8.11
CA TYR A 54 -7.68 -1.40 -8.63
C TYR A 54 -6.97 -1.27 -9.96
N ASP A 55 -7.60 -0.60 -10.90
CA ASP A 55 -7.01 -0.19 -12.17
C ASP A 55 -6.96 1.33 -12.21
N ILE A 56 -5.77 1.91 -12.32
CA ILE A 56 -5.62 3.38 -12.27
C ILE A 56 -6.35 4.11 -13.40
N LEU A 57 -6.67 3.40 -14.49
CA LEU A 57 -7.44 3.98 -15.59
C LEU A 57 -8.95 4.03 -15.31
N THR A 58 -9.43 3.40 -14.24
CA THR A 58 -10.83 3.52 -13.81
C THR A 58 -11.00 4.65 -12.81
N ALA A 59 -12.19 5.24 -12.77
CA ALA A 59 -12.52 6.27 -11.78
C ALA A 59 -12.36 5.76 -10.34
N GLU A 60 -12.66 4.48 -10.10
CA GLU A 60 -12.48 3.85 -8.79
C GLU A 60 -11.00 3.76 -8.38
N GLY A 61 -10.12 3.32 -9.28
CA GLY A 61 -8.69 3.21 -8.97
C GLY A 61 -8.03 4.57 -8.78
N GLU A 62 -8.41 5.56 -9.58
CA GLU A 62 -7.97 6.96 -9.41
C GLU A 62 -8.44 7.54 -8.07
N ALA A 63 -9.72 7.36 -7.74
CA ALA A 63 -10.28 7.84 -6.49
C ALA A 63 -9.60 7.22 -5.27
N GLU A 64 -9.29 5.92 -5.31
CA GLU A 64 -8.61 5.23 -4.20
C GLU A 64 -7.17 5.73 -4.02
N LEU A 65 -6.42 5.93 -5.11
CA LEU A 65 -5.09 6.52 -5.04
C LEU A 65 -5.15 7.93 -4.42
N ARG A 66 -6.10 8.76 -4.89
CA ARG A 66 -6.30 10.11 -4.37
C ARG A 66 -6.69 10.11 -2.89
N ARG A 67 -7.55 9.18 -2.47
CA ARG A 67 -7.95 9.01 -1.06
C ARG A 67 -6.75 8.73 -0.18
N ILE A 68 -5.85 7.83 -0.59
CA ILE A 68 -4.63 7.50 0.16
C ILE A 68 -3.69 8.70 0.24
N VAL A 69 -3.48 9.43 -0.87
CA VAL A 69 -2.68 10.66 -0.87
C VAL A 69 -3.27 11.68 0.11
N GLN A 70 -4.58 11.87 0.10
CA GLN A 70 -5.26 12.79 1.00
C GLN A 70 -5.07 12.41 2.47
N VAL A 71 -5.14 11.13 2.81
CA VAL A 71 -4.85 10.63 4.17
C VAL A 71 -3.44 11.03 4.58
N ILE A 72 -2.44 10.70 3.75
CA ILE A 72 -1.02 11.00 4.02
C ILE A 72 -0.81 12.50 4.22
N THR A 73 -1.33 13.35 3.32
CA THR A 73 -1.13 14.80 3.41
C THR A 73 -1.83 15.39 4.63
N THR A 74 -3.01 14.88 4.99
CA THR A 74 -3.75 15.35 6.17
C THR A 74 -3.03 14.99 7.45
N GLU A 75 -2.50 13.77 7.56
CA GLU A 75 -1.72 13.35 8.73
C GLU A 75 -0.40 14.12 8.82
N CYS A 76 0.30 14.31 7.70
CA CYS A 76 1.53 15.10 7.67
C CYS A 76 1.30 16.56 8.11
N ALA A 77 0.15 17.16 7.78
CA ALA A 77 -0.18 18.53 8.19
C ALA A 77 -0.38 18.67 9.72
N GLN A 78 -0.56 17.57 10.44
CA GLN A 78 -0.71 17.55 11.91
C GLN A 78 0.62 17.31 12.63
N LEU A 79 1.70 17.06 11.89
CA LEU A 79 3.01 16.87 12.50
C LEU A 79 3.53 18.19 13.10
N PRO A 80 4.19 18.14 14.26
CA PRO A 80 4.86 19.32 14.80
C PRO A 80 5.96 19.80 13.83
N GLN A 81 6.06 21.12 13.68
CA GLN A 81 7.11 21.77 12.87
C GLN A 81 8.46 21.76 13.56
#